data_AF-A0AAE0PR11-F1
#
_entry.id   AF-A0AAE0PR11-F1
#
_cell.length_a   1.000
_cell.length_b   1.000
_cell.length_c   1.000
_cell.angle_alpha   90.00
_cell.angle_beta   90.00
_cell.angle_gamma   90.00
#
_symmetry.space_group_name_H-M   'P 1'
#
loop_
_entity.id
_entity.type
_entity.pdbx_description
1 polymer ?
#
loop_
_entity_poly.entity_id
_entity_poly.type
_entity_poly.pdbx_seq_one_letter_code
_entity_poly.pdbx_strand_id
1 'polypeptide(L)'
;MENYRDGQRDMHCVFVDLEKAYDRVPREELWYCMRKSGVAEKYVRVVQDMYERTVVRCAVGQTEEFKVEVGLHQGSALSPFLFAIVMDQLSEEVRQESLWTMMFADDIVICSESREQVEQNLERWRFALERRGMKVSRSKMEYMCVNEMEGSGTVRLQGEEVKKVQEFKYLGSTVQSNGECGKEVKK
;
A
#
# COMPACT_ATOMS: atom_id res chain seq x y z
N MET A 1 17.60 6.06 8.61
CA MET A 1 18.26 4.82 9.06
C MET A 1 19.63 5.07 9.68
N GLU A 2 20.47 5.97 9.15
CA GLU A 2 21.80 6.28 9.72
C GLU A 2 21.78 6.65 11.21
N ASN A 3 20.86 7.52 11.66
CA ASN A 3 20.76 7.88 13.09
C ASN A 3 20.40 6.71 14.03
N TYR A 4 19.75 5.65 13.53
CA TYR A 4 19.42 4.46 14.32
C TYR A 4 20.60 3.48 14.39
N ARG A 5 21.48 3.49 13.38
CA ARG A 5 22.74 2.74 13.38
C ARG A 5 23.70 3.29 14.44
N ASP A 6 23.81 4.61 14.54
CA ASP A 6 24.68 5.27 15.52
C ASP A 6 24.14 5.20 16.96
N GLY A 7 22.83 4.97 17.12
CA GLY A 7 22.15 4.91 18.42
C GLY A 7 21.86 3.50 18.98
N GLN A 8 22.17 2.42 18.24
CA GLN A 8 21.81 1.02 18.58
C GLN A 8 20.34 0.82 18.98
N ARG A 9 19.41 1.53 18.33
CA ARG A 9 17.98 1.36 18.60
C ARG A 9 17.34 0.43 17.57
N ASP A 10 16.50 -0.47 18.05
CA ASP A 10 15.72 -1.36 17.21
C ASP A 10 14.74 -0.54 16.36
N MET A 11 14.64 -0.89 15.08
CA MET A 11 13.63 -0.35 14.18
C MET A 11 12.89 -1.50 13.53
N HIS A 12 11.58 -1.55 13.77
CA HIS A 12 10.68 -2.55 13.25
C HIS A 12 10.00 -2.01 11.99
N CYS A 13 10.13 -2.73 10.88
CA CYS A 13 9.57 -2.38 9.58
C CYS A 13 8.65 -3.49 9.10
N VAL A 14 7.43 -3.15 8.69
CA VAL A 14 6.53 -4.05 7.97
C VAL A 14 6.33 -3.53 6.56
N PHE A 15 6.65 -4.38 5.59
CA PHE A 15 6.42 -4.14 4.18
C PHE A 15 5.07 -4.76 3.79
N VAL A 16 4.14 -3.91 3.40
CA VAL A 16 2.76 -4.27 3.09
C VAL A 16 2.53 -4.14 1.59
N ASP A 17 2.15 -5.25 0.96
CA ASP A 17 1.67 -5.31 -0.42
C ASP A 17 0.14 -5.37 -0.41
N LEU A 18 -0.50 -4.74 -1.40
CA LEU A 18 -1.95 -4.73 -1.56
C LEU A 18 -2.40 -5.76 -2.59
N GLU A 19 -3.42 -6.56 -2.27
CA GLU A 19 -3.96 -7.53 -3.20
C GLU A 19 -4.68 -6.85 -4.36
N LYS A 20 -4.12 -6.94 -5.57
CA LYS A 20 -4.75 -6.39 -6.79
C LYS A 20 -5.24 -4.96 -6.58
N ALA A 21 -4.33 -4.09 -6.11
CA ALA A 21 -4.66 -2.77 -5.58
C ALA A 21 -5.60 -1.97 -6.49
N TYR A 22 -5.33 -1.95 -7.80
CA TYR A 22 -6.13 -1.24 -8.79
C TYR A 22 -7.50 -1.89 -9.00
N ASP A 23 -7.57 -3.22 -9.04
CA ASP A 23 -8.80 -3.97 -9.33
C ASP A 23 -9.79 -3.97 -8.16
N ARG A 24 -9.32 -3.64 -6.96
CA ARG A 24 -10.14 -3.66 -5.73
C ARG A 24 -10.79 -2.33 -5.37
N VAL A 25 -10.36 -1.21 -5.95
CA VAL A 25 -10.91 0.11 -5.60
C VAL A 25 -12.39 0.19 -5.96
N PRO A 26 -13.32 0.32 -5.01
CA PRO A 26 -14.73 0.53 -5.32
C PRO A 26 -14.91 1.88 -6.03
N ARG A 27 -15.72 1.92 -7.10
CA ARG A 27 -15.92 3.17 -7.86
C ARG A 27 -16.57 4.26 -7.01
N GLU A 28 -17.52 3.90 -6.16
CA GLU A 28 -18.14 4.84 -5.21
C GLU A 28 -17.12 5.45 -4.24
N GLU A 29 -16.15 4.66 -3.78
CA GLU A 29 -15.07 5.14 -2.92
C GLU A 29 -14.16 6.12 -3.68
N LEU A 30 -13.86 5.84 -4.95
CA LEU A 30 -13.12 6.76 -5.81
C LEU A 30 -13.86 8.10 -5.96
N TRP A 31 -15.16 8.09 -6.27
CA TRP A 31 -15.95 9.32 -6.40
C TRP A 31 -15.97 10.12 -5.10
N TYR A 32 -16.12 9.43 -3.97
CA TYR A 32 -16.06 10.04 -2.65
C TYR A 32 -14.69 10.69 -2.40
N CYS A 33 -13.60 9.96 -2.62
CA CYS A 33 -12.24 10.47 -2.42
C CYS A 33 -11.93 11.68 -3.30
N MET A 34 -12.29 11.63 -4.59
CA MET A 34 -12.11 12.77 -5.50
C MET A 34 -12.80 14.04 -4.98
N ARG A 35 -14.06 13.92 -4.55
CA ARG A 35 -14.81 15.06 -3.99
C ARG A 35 -14.19 15.56 -2.70
N LYS A 36 -13.79 14.65 -1.80
CA LYS A 36 -13.18 14.98 -0.52
C LYS A 36 -11.82 15.68 -0.69
N SER A 37 -11.05 15.30 -1.71
CA SER A 37 -9.81 15.98 -2.10
C SER A 37 -10.02 17.31 -2.85
N GLY A 38 -11.26 17.81 -2.94
CA GLY A 38 -11.57 19.11 -3.53
C GLY A 38 -11.62 19.13 -5.06
N VAL A 39 -11.66 17.96 -5.72
CA VAL A 39 -11.81 17.89 -7.18
C VAL A 39 -13.19 18.42 -7.57
N ALA A 40 -13.23 19.41 -8.46
CA ALA A 40 -14.49 20.00 -8.90
C ALA A 40 -15.41 18.96 -9.55
N GLU A 41 -16.71 19.03 -9.26
CA GLU A 41 -17.71 18.04 -9.69
C GLU A 41 -17.71 17.78 -11.21
N LYS A 42 -17.40 18.81 -12.02
CA LYS A 42 -17.28 18.66 -13.48
C LYS A 42 -16.22 17.62 -13.88
N TYR A 43 -15.10 17.53 -13.16
CA TYR A 43 -14.05 16.54 -13.42
C TYR A 43 -14.43 15.17 -12.86
N VAL A 44 -15.12 15.14 -11.71
CA VAL A 44 -15.66 13.88 -11.15
C VAL A 44 -16.60 13.22 -12.16
N ARG A 45 -17.52 13.98 -12.76
CA ARG A 45 -18.43 13.50 -13.81
C ARG A 45 -17.69 12.97 -15.03
N VAL A 46 -16.67 13.67 -15.52
CA VAL A 46 -15.86 13.18 -16.64
C VAL A 46 -15.23 11.82 -16.32
N VAL A 47 -14.71 11.63 -15.11
CA VAL A 47 -14.17 10.32 -14.72
C VAL A 47 -15.29 9.29 -14.54
N GLN A 48 -16.46 9.65 -14.00
CA GLN A 48 -17.61 8.74 -13.94
C GLN A 48 -18.04 8.26 -15.33
N ASP A 49 -18.17 9.19 -16.29
CA ASP A 49 -18.53 8.90 -17.68
C ASP A 49 -17.52 7.97 -18.35
N MET A 50 -16.22 8.15 -18.06
CA MET A 50 -15.17 7.25 -18.55
C MET A 50 -15.36 5.80 -18.07
N TYR A 51 -15.95 5.60 -16.90
CA TYR A 51 -16.08 4.30 -16.25
C TYR A 51 -17.45 3.64 -16.52
N GLU A 52 -18.50 4.40 -16.82
CA GLU A 52 -19.89 3.93 -16.87
C GLU A 52 -20.12 2.77 -17.86
N ARG A 53 -19.55 2.84 -19.07
CA ARG A 53 -19.81 1.91 -20.17
C ARG A 53 -18.57 1.11 -20.51
N THR A 54 -18.45 -0.11 -19.98
CA THR A 54 -17.29 -0.96 -20.23
C THR A 54 -17.57 -1.95 -21.36
N VAL A 55 -16.75 -1.87 -22.41
CA VAL A 55 -16.70 -2.83 -23.51
C VAL A 55 -15.27 -3.30 -23.66
N VAL A 56 -15.06 -4.62 -23.67
CA VAL A 56 -13.72 -5.21 -23.81
C VAL A 56 -13.57 -5.75 -25.22
N ARG A 57 -12.45 -5.43 -25.88
CA ARG A 57 -12.09 -6.02 -27.17
C ARG A 57 -11.23 -7.25 -26.95
N CYS A 58 -11.77 -8.41 -27.32
CA CYS A 58 -11.13 -9.72 -27.25
C CYS A 58 -10.71 -10.20 -28.65
N ALA A 59 -9.96 -11.31 -28.72
CA ALA A 59 -9.52 -11.89 -30.00
C ALA A 59 -10.70 -12.30 -30.91
N VAL A 60 -11.85 -12.62 -30.33
CA VAL A 60 -13.08 -13.04 -31.03
C VAL A 60 -14.05 -11.88 -31.35
N GLY A 61 -13.70 -10.65 -31.01
CA GLY A 61 -14.57 -9.47 -31.18
C GLY A 61 -14.73 -8.65 -29.91
N GLN A 62 -15.65 -7.69 -29.91
CA GLN A 62 -16.00 -6.92 -28.72
C GLN A 62 -17.04 -7.66 -27.87
N THR A 63 -16.95 -7.51 -26.56
CA THR A 63 -18.01 -7.97 -25.64
C THR A 63 -19.26 -7.12 -25.81
N GLU A 64 -20.39 -7.62 -25.32
CA GLU A 64 -21.51 -6.75 -24.98
C GLU A 64 -21.11 -5.77 -23.87
N GLU A 65 -21.86 -4.69 -23.73
CA GLU A 65 -21.68 -3.72 -22.64
C GLU A 65 -22.03 -4.39 -21.31
N PHE A 66 -21.12 -4.29 -20.34
CA PHE A 66 -21.38 -4.78 -18.98
C PHE A 66 -20.95 -3.76 -17.94
N LYS A 67 -21.64 -3.79 -16.80
CA LYS A 67 -21.35 -2.89 -15.68
C LYS A 67 -20.18 -3.42 -14.88
N VAL A 68 -19.21 -2.56 -14.62
CA VAL A 68 -18.12 -2.79 -13.67
C VAL A 68 -18.32 -1.84 -12.50
N GLU A 69 -18.19 -2.32 -11.27
CA GLU A 69 -18.42 -1.49 -10.07
C GLU A 69 -17.16 -1.29 -9.23
N VAL A 70 -16.13 -2.07 -9.53
CA VAL A 70 -14.86 -2.10 -8.82
C VAL A 70 -13.73 -2.09 -9.83
N GLY A 71 -12.67 -1.39 -9.50
CA GLY A 71 -11.43 -1.40 -10.24
C GLY A 71 -11.18 -0.13 -11.03
N LEU A 72 -9.91 0.23 -11.14
CA LEU A 72 -9.40 1.26 -12.03
C LEU A 72 -9.07 0.64 -13.40
N HIS A 73 -9.18 1.43 -14.47
CA HIS A 73 -8.81 0.95 -15.81
C HIS A 73 -7.31 0.67 -15.88
N GLN A 74 -6.92 -0.60 -15.97
CA GLN A 74 -5.52 -0.97 -16.15
C GLN A 74 -4.97 -0.42 -17.48
N GLY A 75 -3.74 0.09 -17.46
CA GLY A 75 -3.10 0.72 -18.62
C GLY A 75 -3.58 2.15 -18.94
N SER A 76 -4.57 2.68 -18.21
CA SER A 76 -4.93 4.10 -18.32
C SER A 76 -3.88 4.98 -17.66
N ALA A 77 -3.48 6.05 -18.34
CA ALA A 77 -2.57 7.06 -17.80
C ALA A 77 -3.15 7.82 -16.59
N LEU A 78 -4.48 7.83 -16.44
CA LEU A 78 -5.16 8.52 -15.35
C LEU A 78 -5.25 7.64 -14.08
N SER A 79 -5.26 6.32 -14.23
CA SER A 79 -5.46 5.38 -13.10
C SER A 79 -4.43 5.55 -11.97
N PRO A 80 -3.12 5.76 -12.24
CA PRO A 80 -2.16 6.00 -11.15
C PRO A 80 -2.49 7.24 -10.31
N PHE A 81 -2.96 8.31 -10.95
CA PHE A 81 -3.36 9.54 -10.24
C PHE A 81 -4.64 9.34 -9.42
N LEU A 82 -5.63 8.64 -9.98
CA LEU A 82 -6.85 8.29 -9.26
C LEU A 82 -6.56 7.39 -8.06
N PHE A 83 -5.64 6.44 -8.22
CA PHE A 83 -5.18 5.58 -7.13
C PHE A 83 -4.48 6.40 -6.04
N ALA A 84 -3.62 7.34 -6.43
CA ALA A 84 -2.95 8.24 -5.48
C ALA A 84 -3.94 9.07 -4.65
N ILE A 85 -5.04 9.56 -5.24
CA ILE A 85 -6.11 10.27 -4.51
C ILE A 85 -6.72 9.38 -3.43
N VAL A 86 -7.03 8.11 -3.75
CA VAL A 86 -7.60 7.17 -2.79
C VAL A 86 -6.60 6.86 -1.66
N MET A 87 -5.33 6.61 -2.02
CA MET A 87 -4.27 6.34 -1.05
C MET A 87 -3.97 7.54 -0.16
N ASP A 88 -4.03 8.78 -0.68
CA ASP A 88 -3.84 10.00 0.11
C ASP A 88 -4.93 10.12 1.18
N GLN A 89 -6.20 9.91 0.80
CA GLN A 89 -7.34 9.93 1.71
C GLN A 89 -7.32 8.81 2.76
N LEU A 90 -6.79 7.63 2.41
CA LEU A 90 -6.51 6.55 3.35
C LEU A 90 -5.40 6.94 4.33
N SER A 91 -4.33 7.53 3.80
CA SER A 91 -3.17 7.89 4.60
C SER A 91 -3.47 9.00 5.60
N GLU A 92 -4.33 9.96 5.26
CA GLU A 92 -4.76 11.02 6.18
C GLU A 92 -5.51 10.46 7.39
N GLU A 93 -6.31 9.39 7.19
CA GLU A 93 -7.03 8.69 8.26
C GLU A 93 -6.06 7.95 9.21
N VAL A 94 -4.96 7.40 8.69
CA VAL A 94 -4.01 6.60 9.48
C VAL A 94 -2.84 7.42 10.05
N ARG A 95 -2.41 8.48 9.36
CA ARG A 95 -1.20 9.29 9.69
C ARG A 95 -1.33 10.09 10.97
N GLN A 96 -2.55 10.37 11.45
CA GLN A 96 -2.75 11.11 12.71
C GLN A 96 -2.07 10.44 13.92
N GLU A 97 -1.73 9.15 13.83
CA GLU A 97 -1.13 8.40 14.94
C GLU A 97 0.11 7.57 14.56
N SER A 98 0.57 7.60 13.30
CA SER A 98 1.75 6.85 12.82
C SER A 98 2.76 7.80 12.16
N LEU A 99 3.88 8.05 12.83
CA LEU A 99 4.88 9.03 12.40
C LEU A 99 5.78 8.55 11.24
N TRP A 100 5.93 7.24 11.06
CA TRP A 100 6.93 6.66 10.14
C TRP A 100 6.29 5.71 9.13
N THR A 101 5.42 6.24 8.27
CA THR A 101 4.86 5.48 7.14
C THR A 101 5.35 6.04 5.81
N MET A 102 5.96 5.20 4.99
CA MET A 102 6.34 5.51 3.62
C MET A 102 5.41 4.78 2.66
N MET A 103 5.02 5.42 1.57
CA MET A 103 4.16 4.82 0.56
C MET A 103 4.67 5.18 -0.83
N PHE A 104 4.61 4.22 -1.73
CA PHE A 104 4.83 4.44 -3.14
C PHE A 104 3.87 3.58 -3.94
N ALA A 105 2.92 4.21 -4.63
CA ALA A 105 1.80 3.51 -5.26
C ALA A 105 1.14 2.52 -4.28
N ASP A 106 1.21 1.22 -4.55
CA ASP A 106 0.65 0.13 -3.76
C ASP A 106 1.60 -0.44 -2.69
N ASP A 107 2.87 -0.05 -2.68
CA ASP A 107 3.83 -0.46 -1.66
C ASP A 107 3.75 0.45 -0.44
N ILE A 108 3.43 -0.12 0.73
CA ILE A 108 3.38 0.61 2.01
C ILE A 108 4.44 0.05 2.95
N VAL A 109 5.22 0.92 3.59
CA VAL A 109 6.18 0.55 4.62
C VAL A 109 5.81 1.24 5.92
N ILE A 110 5.59 0.44 6.96
CA ILE A 110 5.21 0.90 8.29
C ILE A 110 6.41 0.67 9.20
N CYS A 111 6.93 1.74 9.80
CA CYS A 111 8.07 1.66 10.71
C CYS A 111 7.69 2.09 12.13
N SER A 112 8.36 1.51 13.12
CA SER A 112 8.26 1.93 14.53
C SER A 112 9.49 1.50 15.32
N GLU A 113 9.75 2.16 16.45
CA GLU A 113 10.80 1.77 17.41
C GLU A 113 10.40 0.58 18.29
N SER A 114 9.10 0.23 18.34
CA SER A 114 8.58 -0.93 19.08
C SER A 114 7.77 -1.84 18.16
N ARG A 115 7.96 -3.15 18.36
CA ARG A 115 7.18 -4.20 17.70
C ARG A 115 5.69 -4.06 17.96
N GLU A 116 5.29 -3.82 19.21
CA GLU A 116 3.89 -3.68 19.60
C GLU A 116 3.24 -2.49 18.87
N GLN A 117 4.00 -1.40 18.71
CA GLN A 117 3.52 -0.23 17.97
C GLN A 117 3.43 -0.48 16.46
N VAL A 118 4.35 -1.26 15.86
CA VAL A 118 4.26 -1.61 14.44
C VAL A 118 3.07 -2.55 14.17
N GLU A 119 2.78 -3.49 15.08
CA GLU A 119 1.59 -4.34 15.04
C GLU A 119 0.29 -3.52 15.11
N GLN A 120 0.21 -2.56 16.03
CA GLN A 120 -0.94 -1.67 16.14
C GLN A 120 -1.14 -0.84 14.87
N ASN A 121 -0.06 -0.29 14.31
CA ASN A 121 -0.12 0.50 13.08
C ASN A 121 -0.51 -0.36 11.87
N LEU A 122 -0.01 -1.59 11.80
CA LEU A 122 -0.38 -2.56 10.78
C LEU A 122 -1.88 -2.90 10.83
N GLU A 123 -2.44 -3.11 12.03
CA GLU A 123 -3.88 -3.38 12.21
C GLU A 123 -4.76 -2.19 11.83
N ARG A 124 -4.30 -0.96 12.10
CA ARG A 124 -4.98 0.27 11.68
C ARG A 124 -5.01 0.38 10.16
N TRP A 125 -3.86 0.18 9.51
CA TRP A 125 -3.76 0.15 8.05
C TRP A 125 -4.70 -0.91 7.45
N ARG A 126 -4.67 -2.14 7.97
CA ARG A 126 -5.58 -3.22 7.55
C ARG A 126 -7.04 -2.77 7.65
N PHE A 127 -7.46 -2.23 8.80
CA PHE A 127 -8.84 -1.79 9.01
C PHE A 127 -9.25 -0.65 8.07
N ALA A 128 -8.40 0.36 7.87
CA ALA A 128 -8.67 1.47 6.96
C ALA A 128 -8.82 1.00 5.51
N LEU A 129 -7.92 0.11 5.05
CA LEU A 129 -7.96 -0.48 3.72
C LEU A 129 -9.24 -1.31 3.51
N GLU A 130 -9.56 -2.21 4.45
CA GLU A 130 -10.73 -3.10 4.34
C GLU A 130 -12.05 -2.34 4.31
N ARG A 131 -12.17 -1.26 5.10
CA ARG A 131 -13.36 -0.39 5.08
C ARG A 131 -13.60 0.29 3.73
N ARG A 132 -12.54 0.48 2.94
CA ARG A 132 -12.59 1.07 1.60
C ARG A 132 -12.53 0.02 0.48
N GLY A 133 -12.77 -1.25 0.81
CA GLY A 133 -12.82 -2.36 -0.16
C GLY A 133 -11.46 -2.87 -0.61
N MET A 134 -10.36 -2.34 -0.07
CA MET A 134 -8.99 -2.75 -0.36
C MET A 134 -8.51 -3.81 0.62
N LYS A 135 -7.50 -4.61 0.25
CA LYS A 135 -6.99 -5.68 1.11
C LYS A 135 -5.48 -5.77 1.05
N VAL A 136 -4.87 -6.11 2.18
CA VAL A 136 -3.44 -6.45 2.28
C VAL A 136 -3.20 -7.88 1.80
N SER A 137 -2.08 -8.11 1.13
CA SER A 137 -1.63 -9.44 0.70
C SER A 137 -0.83 -10.10 1.81
N ARG A 138 -1.47 -10.98 2.57
CA ARG A 138 -0.83 -11.68 3.71
C ARG A 138 0.41 -12.48 3.30
N SER A 139 0.37 -13.14 2.15
CA SER A 139 1.45 -14.01 1.68
C SER A 139 2.68 -13.26 1.19
N LYS A 140 2.54 -11.98 0.83
CA LYS A 140 3.63 -11.12 0.36
C LYS A 140 4.11 -10.13 1.41
N MET A 141 3.40 -10.03 2.54
CA MET A 141 3.79 -9.15 3.62
C MET A 141 5.04 -9.69 4.31
N GLU A 142 6.01 -8.81 4.55
CA GLU A 142 7.27 -9.18 5.18
C GLU A 142 7.59 -8.22 6.33
N TYR A 143 8.18 -8.76 7.40
CA TYR A 143 8.59 -8.03 8.59
C TYR A 143 10.12 -8.07 8.71
N MET A 144 10.73 -6.95 9.04
CA MET A 144 12.16 -6.82 9.26
C MET A 144 12.42 -6.03 10.55
N CYS A 145 13.36 -6.51 11.35
CA CYS A 145 13.90 -5.78 12.49
C CYS A 145 15.33 -5.34 12.15
N VAL A 146 15.60 -4.05 12.25
CA VAL A 146 16.93 -3.48 12.06
C VAL A 146 17.60 -3.35 13.44
N ASN A 147 18.86 -3.77 13.54
CA ASN A 147 19.68 -3.78 14.77
C ASN A 147 19.32 -4.82 15.86
N GLU A 148 18.54 -5.84 15.53
CA GLU A 148 18.07 -6.85 16.49
C GLU A 148 19.21 -7.54 17.27
N MET A 149 19.13 -7.52 18.61
CA MET A 149 19.86 -8.48 19.46
C MET A 149 19.11 -9.82 19.48
N GLU A 150 19.82 -10.94 19.26
CA GLU A 150 19.25 -12.28 19.05
C GLU A 150 18.07 -12.63 20.00
N GLY A 151 16.92 -12.97 19.40
CA GLY A 151 15.76 -13.52 20.13
C GLY A 151 14.47 -12.70 20.07
N SER A 152 14.36 -11.66 19.24
CA SER A 152 13.12 -10.90 19.11
C SER A 152 12.05 -11.72 18.37
N GLY A 153 10.84 -11.77 18.94
CA GLY A 153 9.69 -12.37 18.26
C GLY A 153 9.33 -11.66 16.96
N THR A 154 8.40 -12.25 16.21
CA THR A 154 7.85 -11.66 14.97
C THR A 154 6.62 -10.78 15.25
N VAL A 155 6.22 -10.02 14.24
CA VAL A 155 4.99 -9.22 14.19
C VAL A 155 3.82 -10.10 13.80
N ARG A 156 2.63 -9.83 14.35
CA ARG A 156 1.39 -10.53 14.01
C ARG A 156 0.35 -9.63 13.37
N LEU A 157 -0.40 -10.17 12.42
CA LEU A 157 -1.60 -9.57 11.84
C LEU A 157 -2.79 -10.52 12.03
N GLN A 158 -3.80 -10.09 12.80
CA GLN A 158 -4.94 -10.91 13.23
C GLN A 158 -4.51 -12.20 13.95
N GLY A 159 -3.41 -12.15 14.69
CA GLY A 159 -2.86 -13.29 15.42
C GLY A 159 -1.99 -14.24 14.60
N GLU A 160 -1.92 -14.07 13.28
CA GLU A 160 -1.01 -14.83 12.41
C GLU A 160 0.34 -14.14 12.28
N GLU A 161 1.42 -14.91 12.27
CA GLU A 161 2.78 -14.38 12.17
C GLU A 161 3.11 -13.89 10.76
N VAL A 162 3.63 -12.67 10.66
CA VAL A 162 4.18 -12.11 9.43
C VAL A 162 5.57 -12.71 9.21
N LYS A 163 5.89 -13.05 7.96
CA LYS A 163 7.18 -13.64 7.59
C LYS A 163 8.32 -12.66 7.92
N LYS A 164 9.22 -13.08 8.82
CA LYS A 164 10.41 -12.31 9.17
C LYS A 164 11.52 -12.49 8.13
N VAL A 165 12.13 -11.40 7.68
CA VAL A 165 13.21 -11.37 6.68
C VAL A 165 14.39 -10.54 7.15
N GLN A 166 15.58 -10.85 6.64
CA GLN A 166 16.81 -10.11 6.90
C GLN A 166 17.13 -9.11 5.78
N GLU A 167 16.53 -9.29 4.60
CA GLU A 167 16.65 -8.38 3.48
C GLU A 167 15.29 -8.24 2.79
N PHE A 168 14.99 -7.04 2.30
CA PHE A 168 13.77 -6.74 1.55
C PHE A 168 14.11 -5.87 0.34
N LYS A 169 13.54 -6.18 -0.83
CA LYS A 169 13.70 -5.37 -2.03
C LYS A 169 12.58 -4.33 -2.12
N TYR A 170 12.91 -3.07 -1.87
CA TYR A 170 11.98 -1.95 -1.94
C TYR A 170 12.36 -1.00 -3.08
N LEU A 171 11.45 -0.77 -4.03
CA LEU A 171 11.62 0.17 -5.15
C LEU A 171 12.91 -0.04 -5.97
N GLY A 172 13.38 -1.28 -6.08
CA GLY A 172 14.60 -1.64 -6.82
C GLY A 172 15.88 -1.66 -5.98
N SER A 173 15.84 -1.19 -4.73
CA SER A 173 16.96 -1.25 -3.79
C SER A 173 16.74 -2.32 -2.73
N THR A 174 17.82 -3.01 -2.34
CA THR A 174 17.77 -3.98 -1.24
C THR A 174 18.05 -3.28 0.08
N VAL A 175 17.12 -3.35 1.02
CA VAL A 175 17.29 -2.89 2.40
C VAL A 175 17.63 -4.12 3.25
N GLN A 176 18.73 -4.05 4.00
CA GLN A 176 19.17 -5.13 4.89
C GLN A 176 18.95 -4.77 6.37
N SER A 177 18.79 -5.79 7.22
CA SER A 177 18.57 -5.68 8.67
C SER A 177 19.77 -5.09 9.44
N ASN A 178 20.97 -5.13 8.87
CA ASN A 178 22.14 -4.41 9.35
C ASN A 178 22.09 -2.89 9.01
N GLY A 179 21.04 -2.43 8.31
CA GLY A 179 20.86 -1.06 7.84
C GLY A 179 21.69 -0.69 6.59
N GLU A 180 22.37 -1.65 5.95
CA GLU A 180 23.03 -1.42 4.67
C GLU A 180 21.99 -1.42 3.54
N CYS A 181 22.16 -0.50 2.60
CA CYS A 181 21.49 -0.60 1.31
C CYS A 181 22.40 -1.47 0.42
N GLY A 182 21.94 -2.65 0.04
CA GLY A 182 22.69 -3.57 -0.80
C GLY A 182 23.06 -2.94 -2.16
N LYS A 183 24.25 -3.30 -2.67
CA LYS A 183 24.88 -2.75 -3.87
C LYS A 183 23.88 -2.56 -5.02
N GLU A 184 23.83 -1.32 -5.52
CA GLU A 184 23.16 -0.94 -6.77
C GLU A 184 23.50 -1.93 -7.89
N VAL A 185 22.51 -2.21 -8.74
CA VAL A 185 22.72 -2.93 -10.00
C VAL A 185 23.76 -2.16 -10.81
N LYS A 186 25.01 -2.62 -10.78
CA LYS A 186 26.02 -2.18 -11.73
C LYS A 186 25.54 -2.63 -13.12
N LYS A 187 25.13 -1.66 -13.92
CA LYS A 187 24.90 -1.82 -15.36
C LYS A 187 26.21 -2.14 -16.07
#